data_AF-A7I709-F1
#
_entry.id   AF-A7I709-F1
#
_cell.length_a   1.000
_cell.length_b   1.000
_cell.length_c   1.000
_cell.angle_alpha   90.00
_cell.angle_beta   90.00
_cell.angle_gamma   90.00
#
_symmetry.space_group_name_H-M   'P 1'
#
loop_
_entity.id
_entity.type
_entity.pdbx_description
1 polymer ?
#
loop_
_entity_poly.entity_id
_entity_poly.type
_entity_poly.pdbx_seq_one_letter_code
_entity_poly.pdbx_strand_id
1 'polypeptide(L)'
;MDNPAVEDEPCEQCGLCCRIFGPGIAPTAANVFTWMENNRSDILCWFVAFVENGSGPVPCTTLSPEDLGSVVVFEMRNPDTGGYVTVCPFLRRAGKERYLCGIHTVKPDMCCTYQPWVWGETYFNRCRSLRNRRREPGE
;
A
#
# COMPACT_ATOMS: atom_id res chain seq x y z
N MET A 1 -4.68 25.70 24.59
CA MET A 1 -3.48 24.85 24.50
C MET A 1 -3.54 24.16 23.16
N ASP A 2 -3.02 24.81 22.14
CA ASP A 2 -2.90 24.26 20.79
C ASP A 2 -2.07 22.99 20.83
N ASN A 3 -2.72 21.86 20.56
CA ASN A 3 -2.06 20.59 20.32
C ASN A 3 -1.53 20.66 18.87
N PRO A 4 -0.23 20.85 18.61
CA PRO A 4 0.25 20.92 17.24
C PRO A 4 -0.09 19.58 16.59
N ALA A 5 -0.93 19.63 15.56
CA ALA A 5 -1.20 18.51 14.69
C ALA A 5 0.16 17.92 14.30
N VAL A 6 0.39 16.66 14.70
CA VAL A 6 1.67 16.01 14.43
C VAL A 6 1.77 15.86 12.92
N GLU A 7 2.55 16.75 12.29
CA GLU A 7 2.86 16.67 10.87
C GLU A 7 3.46 15.28 10.61
N ASP A 8 2.83 14.50 9.72
CA ASP A 8 3.33 13.19 9.35
C ASP A 8 4.73 13.36 8.73
N GLU A 9 5.77 12.89 9.44
CA GLU A 9 7.16 12.97 8.97
C GLU A 9 7.29 12.36 7.55
N PRO A 10 7.99 13.04 6.61
CA PRO A 10 8.05 12.60 5.23
C PRO A 10 8.84 11.29 5.08
N CYS A 11 8.38 10.41 4.20
CA CYS A 11 9.04 9.13 3.93
C CYS A 11 10.45 9.31 3.37
N GLU A 12 11.46 8.68 4.00
CA GLU A 12 12.88 8.71 3.61
C GLU A 12 13.20 7.85 2.37
N GLN A 13 12.22 7.13 1.83
CA GLN A 13 12.38 6.22 0.69
C GLN A 13 13.47 5.14 0.91
N CYS A 14 13.67 4.70 2.16
CA CYS A 14 14.60 3.62 2.52
C CYS A 14 14.17 2.22 1.99
N GLY A 15 12.93 2.09 1.48
CA GLY A 15 12.40 0.85 0.93
C GLY A 15 12.10 -0.25 1.96
N LEU A 16 12.21 0.03 3.25
CA LEU A 16 12.04 -0.98 4.30
C LEU A 16 10.60 -1.50 4.37
N CYS A 17 9.62 -0.60 4.54
CA CYS A 17 8.21 -1.00 4.60
C CYS A 17 7.75 -1.70 3.30
N CYS A 18 8.25 -1.25 2.15
CA CYS A 18 7.94 -1.83 0.85
C CYS A 18 8.49 -3.27 0.69
N ARG A 19 9.58 -3.61 1.38
CA ARG A 19 10.13 -4.98 1.37
C ARG A 19 9.44 -5.91 2.34
N ILE A 20 9.08 -5.42 3.53
CA ILE A 20 8.52 -6.27 4.59
C ILE A 20 7.00 -6.44 4.40
N PHE A 21 6.30 -5.35 4.11
CA PHE A 21 4.84 -5.30 4.10
C PHE A 21 4.26 -4.97 2.73
N GLY A 22 5.13 -4.67 1.76
CA GLY A 22 4.77 -4.38 0.38
C GLY A 22 3.65 -5.24 -0.19
N PRO A 23 3.78 -6.57 -0.11
CA PRO A 23 2.75 -7.49 -0.60
C PRO A 23 1.39 -7.42 0.09
N GLY A 24 1.36 -7.04 1.36
CA GLY A 24 0.16 -7.00 2.18
C GLY A 24 -0.54 -5.65 2.18
N ILE A 25 -0.09 -4.69 1.35
CA ILE A 25 -0.74 -3.39 1.25
C ILE A 25 -2.07 -3.54 0.53
N ALA A 26 -3.15 -3.16 1.19
CA ALA A 26 -4.48 -3.04 0.62
C ALA A 26 -4.89 -1.56 0.55
N PRO A 27 -5.24 -1.03 -0.64
CA PRO A 27 -5.81 0.31 -0.76
C PRO A 27 -7.23 0.38 -0.20
N THR A 28 -7.67 1.60 0.13
CA THR A 28 -9.10 1.88 0.37
C THR A 28 -9.82 2.10 -0.97
N ALA A 29 -11.15 2.00 -0.97
CA ALA A 29 -11.96 2.35 -2.15
C ALA A 29 -11.68 3.79 -2.63
N ALA A 30 -11.45 4.73 -1.71
CA ALA A 30 -11.10 6.11 -2.04
C ALA A 30 -9.73 6.24 -2.73
N ASN A 31 -8.74 5.43 -2.33
CA ASN A 31 -7.45 5.38 -3.05
C ASN A 31 -7.64 4.88 -4.48
N VAL A 32 -8.40 3.80 -4.65
CA VAL A 32 -8.67 3.21 -5.96
C VAL A 32 -9.44 4.18 -6.86
N PHE A 33 -10.47 4.85 -6.33
CA PHE A 33 -11.20 5.92 -7.02
C PHE A 33 -10.24 7.01 -7.51
N THR A 34 -9.35 7.50 -6.63
CA THR A 34 -8.36 8.51 -7.00
C THR A 34 -7.44 8.03 -8.12
N TRP A 35 -7.02 6.77 -8.10
CA TRP A 35 -6.18 6.20 -9.16
C TRP A 35 -6.92 6.06 -10.49
N MET A 36 -8.21 5.71 -10.47
CA MET A 36 -9.07 5.68 -11.66
C MET A 36 -9.19 7.07 -12.29
N GLU A 37 -9.55 8.08 -11.49
CA GLU A 37 -9.70 9.46 -11.97
C GLU A 37 -8.41 10.03 -12.55
N ASN A 38 -7.26 9.66 -11.97
CA ASN A 38 -5.94 10.09 -12.45
C ASN A 38 -5.35 9.19 -13.54
N ASN A 39 -6.14 8.26 -14.12
CA ASN A 39 -5.71 7.33 -15.16
C ASN A 39 -4.44 6.53 -14.79
N ARG A 40 -4.31 6.14 -13.51
CA ARG A 40 -3.17 5.40 -12.98
C ARG A 40 -3.31 3.90 -13.17
N SER A 41 -3.52 3.49 -14.42
CA SER A 41 -3.59 2.07 -14.81
C SER A 41 -2.31 1.30 -14.48
N ASP A 42 -1.17 2.01 -14.40
CA ASP A 42 0.12 1.48 -13.94
C ASP A 42 0.12 1.02 -12.48
N ILE A 43 -0.80 1.55 -11.65
CA ILE A 43 -1.03 1.13 -10.28
C ILE A 43 -2.16 0.09 -10.23
N LEU A 44 -3.28 0.39 -10.89
CA LEU A 44 -4.50 -0.43 -10.83
C LEU A 44 -4.26 -1.87 -11.30
N CYS A 45 -3.36 -2.10 -12.26
CA CYS A 45 -3.08 -3.44 -12.77
C CYS A 45 -2.49 -4.40 -11.72
N TRP A 46 -1.93 -3.87 -10.62
CA TRP A 46 -1.36 -4.67 -9.53
C TRP A 46 -2.40 -5.06 -8.47
N PHE A 47 -3.66 -4.67 -8.62
CA PHE A 47 -4.69 -4.94 -7.64
C PHE A 47 -5.88 -5.69 -8.24
N VAL A 48 -6.47 -6.55 -7.42
CA VAL A 48 -7.77 -7.17 -7.65
C VAL A 48 -8.71 -6.79 -6.52
N ALA A 49 -10.00 -6.67 -6.83
CA ALA A 49 -11.06 -6.47 -5.87
C ALA A 49 -11.87 -7.74 -5.68
N PHE A 50 -12.32 -7.98 -4.45
CA PHE A 50 -13.34 -8.96 -4.15
C PHE A 50 -14.64 -8.20 -3.89
N VAL A 51 -15.64 -8.44 -4.73
CA VAL A 51 -16.96 -7.83 -4.62
C VAL A 51 -17.90 -8.73 -3.82
N GLU A 52 -18.85 -8.11 -3.13
CA GLU A 52 -19.90 -8.84 -2.41
C GLU A 52 -20.68 -9.75 -3.38
N ASN A 53 -20.87 -11.02 -3.01
CA ASN A 53 -21.46 -12.05 -3.87
C ASN A 53 -20.73 -12.29 -5.21
N GLY A 54 -19.47 -11.85 -5.33
CA GLY A 54 -18.64 -12.07 -6.51
C GLY A 54 -18.20 -13.52 -6.66
N SER A 55 -18.05 -13.98 -7.91
CA SER A 55 -17.56 -15.33 -8.23
C SER A 55 -16.05 -15.49 -8.09
N GLY A 56 -15.31 -14.40 -7.84
CA GLY A 56 -13.86 -14.41 -7.72
C GLY A 56 -13.25 -13.01 -7.75
N PRO A 57 -11.90 -12.90 -7.73
CA PRO A 57 -11.21 -11.62 -7.83
C PRO A 57 -11.43 -10.96 -9.18
N VAL A 58 -11.73 -9.67 -9.17
CA VAL A 58 -11.91 -8.84 -10.37
C VAL A 58 -10.73 -7.89 -10.50
N PRO A 59 -10.03 -7.80 -11.65
CA PRO A 59 -8.95 -6.84 -11.84
C PRO A 59 -9.42 -5.39 -11.64
N CYS A 60 -8.67 -4.59 -10.87
CA CYS A 60 -9.06 -3.19 -10.63
C CYS A 60 -9.05 -2.33 -11.91
N THR A 61 -8.38 -2.77 -12.97
CA THR A 61 -8.40 -2.11 -14.29
C THR A 61 -9.72 -2.27 -15.05
N THR A 62 -10.57 -3.23 -14.66
CA THR A 62 -11.87 -3.46 -15.29
C THR A 62 -13.04 -2.91 -14.47
N LEU A 63 -12.77 -2.44 -13.26
CA LEU A 63 -13.75 -1.81 -12.40
C LEU A 63 -14.00 -0.37 -12.83
N SER A 64 -15.21 0.07 -12.58
CA SER A 64 -15.64 1.46 -12.69
C SER A 64 -15.87 2.05 -11.29
N PRO A 65 -15.92 3.39 -11.15
CA PRO A 65 -16.16 4.04 -9.86
C PRO A 65 -17.44 3.59 -9.15
N GLU A 66 -18.48 3.22 -9.89
CA GLU A 66 -19.76 2.74 -9.37
C GLU A 66 -19.65 1.34 -8.72
N ASP A 67 -18.71 0.51 -9.15
CA ASP A 67 -18.48 -0.82 -8.59
C ASP A 67 -17.86 -0.79 -7.19
N LEU A 68 -17.17 0.31 -6.84
CA LEU A 68 -16.40 0.43 -5.59
C LEU A 68 -17.25 0.31 -4.33
N GLY A 69 -18.56 0.62 -4.41
CA GLY A 69 -19.50 0.50 -3.30
C GLY A 69 -19.77 -0.95 -2.87
N SER A 70 -19.53 -1.92 -3.76
CA SER A 70 -19.71 -3.36 -3.50
C SER A 70 -18.40 -4.09 -3.23
N VAL A 71 -17.26 -3.39 -3.23
CA VAL A 71 -15.96 -4.01 -2.95
C VAL A 71 -15.79 -4.23 -1.46
N VAL A 72 -15.50 -5.48 -1.09
CA VAL A 72 -15.22 -5.90 0.29
C VAL A 72 -13.74 -5.70 0.63
N VAL A 73 -12.83 -6.10 -0.27
CA VAL A 73 -11.38 -6.00 -0.06
C VAL A 73 -10.62 -5.90 -1.37
N PHE A 74 -9.46 -5.25 -1.32
CA PHE A 74 -8.49 -5.22 -2.41
C PHE A 74 -7.25 -6.04 -2.03
N GLU A 75 -6.75 -6.84 -2.97
CA GLU A 75 -5.50 -7.59 -2.82
C GLU A 75 -4.50 -7.20 -3.89
N MET A 76 -3.22 -7.18 -3.53
CA MET A 76 -2.13 -6.99 -4.49
C MET A 76 -1.77 -8.32 -5.16
N ARG A 77 -1.88 -8.36 -6.49
CA ARG A 77 -1.55 -9.53 -7.31
C ARG A 77 -0.61 -9.14 -8.44
N ASN A 78 0.28 -10.05 -8.80
CA ASN A 78 1.12 -9.88 -9.97
C ASN A 78 0.23 -9.97 -11.24
N PRO A 79 0.21 -8.96 -12.12
CA PRO A 79 -0.69 -8.93 -13.27
C PRO A 79 -0.39 -10.02 -14.31
N ASP A 80 0.86 -10.46 -14.41
CA ASP A 80 1.29 -11.46 -15.41
C ASP A 80 0.98 -12.90 -14.96
N THR A 81 0.99 -13.16 -13.65
CA THR A 81 0.86 -14.51 -13.09
C THR A 81 -0.40 -14.73 -12.27
N GLY A 82 -1.09 -13.67 -11.85
CA GLY A 82 -2.22 -13.73 -10.91
C GLY A 82 -1.86 -14.12 -9.47
N GLY A 83 -0.57 -14.41 -9.21
CA GLY A 83 -0.07 -14.82 -7.92
C GLY A 83 0.11 -13.66 -6.94
N TYR A 84 0.30 -13.99 -5.66
CA TYR A 84 0.73 -13.01 -4.66
C TYR A 84 2.15 -12.53 -4.95
N VAL A 85 2.36 -11.22 -4.84
CA VAL A 85 3.71 -10.65 -4.95
C VAL A 85 4.53 -10.95 -3.70
N THR A 86 5.85 -11.05 -3.82
CA THR A 86 6.75 -11.26 -2.67
C THR A 86 7.44 -9.96 -2.23
N VAL A 87 7.42 -8.92 -3.06
CA VAL A 87 7.94 -7.58 -2.79
C VAL A 87 6.98 -6.55 -3.40
N CYS A 88 6.90 -5.35 -2.83
CA CYS A 88 6.14 -4.26 -3.44
C CYS A 88 6.60 -3.99 -4.89
N PRO A 89 5.70 -4.05 -5.88
CA PRO A 89 6.05 -3.84 -7.28
C PRO A 89 6.45 -2.39 -7.59
N PHE A 90 6.04 -1.46 -6.74
CA PHE A 90 6.38 -0.04 -6.87
C PHE A 90 7.73 0.32 -6.25
N LEU A 91 8.42 -0.63 -5.62
CA LEU A 91 9.74 -0.41 -5.04
C LEU A 91 10.81 -0.45 -6.13
N ARG A 92 11.55 0.65 -6.31
CA ARG A 92 12.67 0.72 -7.23
C ARG A 92 13.97 0.95 -6.47
N ARG A 93 15.04 0.26 -6.86
CA ARG A 93 16.38 0.49 -6.32
C ARG A 93 17.06 1.60 -7.11
N ALA A 94 17.53 2.64 -6.43
CA ALA A 94 18.18 3.82 -7.03
C ALA A 94 19.66 3.96 -6.66
N GLY A 95 20.19 3.08 -5.81
CA GLY A 95 21.60 3.02 -5.44
C GLY A 95 21.89 1.79 -4.59
N LYS A 96 23.10 1.69 -4.01
CA LYS A 96 23.46 0.55 -3.16
C LYS A 96 22.47 0.34 -2.01
N GLU A 97 22.10 1.44 -1.33
CA GLU A 97 21.20 1.44 -0.17
C GLU A 97 20.00 2.40 -0.31
N ARG A 98 19.85 3.02 -1.49
CA ARG A 98 18.79 3.97 -1.77
C ARG A 98 17.68 3.31 -2.60
N TYR A 99 16.44 3.51 -2.17
CA TYR A 99 15.25 3.07 -2.88
C TYR A 99 14.37 4.27 -3.22
N LEU A 100 13.40 4.06 -4.09
CA LEU A 100 12.37 5.01 -4.48
C LEU A 100 11.03 4.27 -4.51
N CYS A 101 9.95 4.96 -4.11
CA CYS A 101 8.59 4.48 -4.30
C CYS A 101 8.04 5.09 -5.59
N GLY A 102 7.70 4.25 -6.57
CA GLY A 102 7.16 4.69 -7.87
C GLY A 102 5.79 5.37 -7.78
N ILE A 103 5.08 5.20 -6.66
CA ILE A 103 3.75 5.77 -6.41
C ILE A 103 3.75 6.77 -5.27
N HIS A 104 4.91 7.34 -4.93
CA HIS A 104 5.13 8.10 -3.70
C HIS A 104 4.10 9.23 -3.45
N THR A 105 3.70 9.93 -4.51
CA THR A 105 2.75 11.06 -4.45
C THR A 105 1.28 10.64 -4.37
N VAL A 106 0.97 9.38 -4.66
CA VAL A 106 -0.39 8.83 -4.70
C VAL A 106 -0.49 7.53 -3.89
N LYS A 107 0.33 7.41 -2.85
CA LYS A 107 0.37 6.24 -1.98
C LYS A 107 -1.03 5.97 -1.41
N PRO A 108 -1.41 4.69 -1.26
CA PRO A 108 -2.65 4.36 -0.56
C PRO A 108 -2.56 4.78 0.91
N ASP A 109 -3.71 4.93 1.56
CA ASP A 109 -3.79 5.37 2.95
C ASP A 109 -3.01 4.42 3.85
N MET A 110 -3.08 3.10 3.62
CA MET A 110 -2.33 2.09 4.35
C MET A 110 -0.80 2.31 4.28
N CYS A 111 -0.28 2.88 3.18
CA CYS A 111 1.14 3.26 3.03
C CYS A 111 1.49 4.57 3.76
N CYS A 112 0.52 5.40 4.10
CA CYS A 112 0.70 6.70 4.74
C CYS A 112 0.46 6.64 6.24
N THR A 113 -0.60 5.93 6.65
CA THR A 113 -0.91 5.68 8.04
C THR A 113 0.05 4.66 8.62
N TYR A 114 0.55 3.75 7.75
CA TYR A 114 1.27 2.55 8.10
C TYR A 114 0.36 1.79 9.08
N GLN A 115 -0.49 0.87 8.63
CA GLN A 115 -1.33 0.05 9.51
C GLN A 115 -1.90 -1.06 8.63
N PRO A 116 -1.20 -2.19 8.45
CA PRO A 116 -1.79 -3.35 7.81
C PRO A 116 -2.93 -3.82 8.70
N TRP A 117 -4.08 -4.04 8.07
CA TRP A 117 -5.24 -4.64 8.71
C TRP A 117 -4.94 -6.11 8.98
N VAL A 118 -4.33 -6.42 10.12
CA VAL A 118 -4.20 -7.79 10.64
C VAL A 118 -5.02 -7.89 11.93
N TRP A 119 -5.94 -8.86 11.96
CA TRP A 119 -6.71 -9.19 13.17
C TRP A 119 -5.73 -9.68 14.26
N GLY A 120 -5.62 -8.92 15.35
CA GLY A 120 -4.83 -9.29 16.54
C GLY A 120 -3.47 -8.61 16.70
N GLU A 121 -2.89 -8.02 15.65
CA GLU A 121 -1.69 -7.18 15.77
C GLU A 121 -1.77 -5.95 14.86
N THR A 122 -2.23 -4.84 15.42
CA THR A 122 -2.21 -3.52 14.76
C THR A 122 -1.03 -2.72 15.30
N TYR A 123 0.12 -2.74 14.61
CA TYR A 123 1.20 -1.83 14.99
C TYR A 123 1.95 -1.23 13.83
N PHE A 124 1.47 -0.07 13.40
CA PHE A 124 2.32 0.90 12.73
C PHE A 124 1.76 2.30 13.03
N ASN A 125 2.62 3.17 13.56
CA ASN A 125 2.21 4.48 14.00
C ASN A 125 3.31 5.43 13.52
N ARG A 126 3.14 5.99 12.32
CA ARG A 126 4.00 7.01 11.64
C ARG A 126 5.45 6.61 11.30
N CYS A 127 5.75 6.41 10.01
CA CYS A 127 7.05 5.92 9.51
C CYS A 127 8.14 6.96 9.47
N ARG A 128 9.20 6.68 10.22
CA ARG A 128 10.53 7.28 10.07
C ARG A 128 11.55 6.14 9.96
N SER A 129 11.48 5.45 8.83
CA SER A 129 11.97 4.07 8.69
C SER A 129 11.31 3.15 9.73
N LEU A 130 9.95 3.14 9.75
CA LEU A 130 9.07 2.67 10.84
C LEU A 130 9.48 1.33 11.43
N ARG A 131 9.81 1.35 12.70
CA ARG A 131 10.51 2.45 13.38
C ARG A 131 11.88 1.88 13.72
N ASN A 132 12.43 1.15 12.77
CA ASN A 132 13.57 0.28 12.89
C ASN A 132 14.81 1.04 13.25
N ARG A 133 15.59 0.33 14.05
CA ARG A 133 16.25 0.84 15.24
C ARG A 133 15.42 0.80 16.54
N ARG A 134 14.14 0.41 16.61
CA ARG A 134 13.35 0.63 17.85
C ARG A 134 13.46 -0.33 19.04
N ARG A 135 14.17 -1.44 19.01
CA ARG A 135 14.53 -2.14 20.25
C ARG A 135 15.56 -3.18 19.87
N GLU A 136 16.78 -2.97 20.37
CA GLU A 136 17.78 -4.03 20.51
C GLU A 136 18.36 -4.61 19.19
N PRO A 137 19.37 -5.51 19.24
CA PRO A 137 19.82 -6.28 20.43
C PRO A 137 21.31 -6.60 20.57
N GLY A 138 21.78 -6.73 21.82
CA GLY A 138 22.86 -7.66 22.19
C GLY A 138 24.32 -7.27 21.87
N GLU A 139 25.18 -7.67 22.81
CA GLU A 139 26.64 -7.85 22.78
C GLU A 139 27.23 -8.38 21.46
#